data_AF-A0A656K3J2-F1
#
_entry.id   AF-A0A656K3J2-F1
#
_cell.length_a   1.000
_cell.length_b   1.000
_cell.length_c   1.000
_cell.angle_alpha   90.00
_cell.angle_beta   90.00
_cell.angle_gamma   90.00
#
_symmetry.space_group_name_H-M   'P 1'
#
loop_
_entity.id
_entity.type
_entity.pdbx_description
1 polymer ?
#
loop_
_entity_poly.entity_id
_entity_poly.type
_entity_poly.pdbx_seq_one_letter_code
_entity_poly.pdbx_strand_id
1 'polypeptide(L)'
;DASAADLLSNWQDGRIKQALISKVLNLRAQYPVLFSEGSYKPLEIKGSHADQVMAFARETQGVRAVIVVPRISSELLGTAQTPLINAANWGDTRIMLPFADSDSDWKGLFSDVVVMTDREIPLSAALERFSVNLLIQTT
;
A
#
# COMPACT_ATOMS: atom_id res chain seq x y z
N ASP A 1 -2.90 5.47 -19.10
CA ASP A 1 -2.08 6.18 -18.09
C ASP A 1 -0.64 5.69 -18.12
N ALA A 2 0.30 6.55 -17.70
CA ALA A 2 1.70 6.18 -17.55
C ALA A 2 1.86 5.04 -16.52
N SER A 3 2.80 4.13 -16.77
CA SER A 3 3.06 3.01 -15.85
C SER A 3 3.70 3.50 -14.55
N ALA A 4 3.61 2.71 -13.48
CA ALA A 4 4.29 3.01 -12.22
C ALA A 4 5.81 3.18 -12.41
N ALA A 5 6.42 2.34 -13.27
CA ALA A 5 7.83 2.39 -13.59
C ALA A 5 8.23 3.70 -14.30
N ASP A 6 7.41 4.18 -15.24
CA ASP A 6 7.66 5.45 -15.94
C ASP A 6 7.59 6.64 -14.97
N LEU A 7 6.60 6.63 -14.07
CA LEU A 7 6.43 7.67 -13.06
C LEU A 7 7.58 7.69 -12.05
N LEU A 8 8.06 6.51 -11.63
CA LEU A 8 9.21 6.38 -10.74
C LEU A 8 10.51 6.83 -11.39
N SER A 9 10.71 6.51 -12.67
CA SER A 9 11.93 6.89 -13.40
C SER A 9 12.05 8.39 -13.64
N ASN A 10 10.92 9.10 -13.68
CA ASN A 10 10.85 10.55 -13.93
C ASN A 10 10.28 11.32 -12.72
N TRP A 11 10.43 10.80 -11.51
CA TRP A 11 9.72 11.29 -10.32
C TRP A 11 9.91 12.79 -10.03
N GLN A 12 11.05 13.37 -10.45
CA GLN A 12 11.37 14.78 -10.26
C GLN A 12 10.45 15.73 -11.03
N ASP A 13 9.77 15.27 -12.08
CA ASP A 13 8.83 16.11 -12.86
C ASP A 13 7.46 16.28 -12.19
N GLY A 14 7.22 15.58 -11.07
CA GLY A 14 6.01 15.69 -10.26
C GLY A 14 4.80 14.92 -10.78
N ARG A 15 4.84 14.32 -11.97
CA ARG A 15 3.73 13.51 -12.52
C ARG A 15 3.39 12.33 -11.62
N ILE A 16 4.39 11.76 -10.93
CA ILE A 16 4.20 10.69 -9.94
C ILE A 16 3.21 11.09 -8.84
N LYS A 17 3.31 12.32 -8.33
CA LYS A 17 2.43 12.84 -7.28
C LYS A 17 1.03 13.12 -7.84
N GLN A 18 0.94 13.70 -9.03
CA GLN A 18 -0.34 13.93 -9.70
C GLN A 18 -1.09 12.62 -9.97
N ALA A 19 -0.39 11.60 -10.46
CA ALA A 19 -0.96 10.28 -10.70
C ALA A 19 -1.45 9.62 -9.40
N LEU A 20 -0.66 9.69 -8.32
CA LEU A 20 -1.05 9.20 -7.00
C LEU A 20 -2.32 9.90 -6.49
N ILE A 21 -2.36 11.24 -6.53
CA ILE A 21 -3.52 12.03 -6.10
C ILE A 21 -4.76 11.67 -6.94
N SER A 22 -4.63 11.66 -8.26
CA SER A 22 -5.73 11.33 -9.17
C SER A 22 -6.31 9.94 -8.89
N LYS A 23 -5.45 8.92 -8.76
CA LYS A 23 -5.87 7.54 -8.45
C LYS A 23 -6.57 7.42 -7.10
N VAL A 24 -6.02 8.04 -6.06
CA VAL A 24 -6.63 8.01 -4.71
C VAL A 24 -7.96 8.76 -4.69
N LEU A 25 -8.06 9.91 -5.36
CA LEU A 25 -9.33 10.65 -5.45
C LEU A 25 -10.40 9.86 -6.23
N ASN A 26 -10.02 9.19 -7.31
CA ASN A 26 -10.93 8.33 -8.06
C ASN A 26 -11.43 7.14 -7.22
N LEU A 27 -10.55 6.48 -6.45
CA LEU A 27 -10.96 5.42 -5.52
C LEU A 27 -11.89 5.96 -4.42
N ARG A 28 -11.61 7.15 -3.89
CA ARG A 28 -12.49 7.80 -2.91
C ARG A 28 -13.86 8.13 -3.50
N ALA A 29 -13.91 8.55 -4.77
CA ALA A 29 -15.17 8.80 -5.48
C ALA A 29 -15.93 7.50 -5.79
N GLN A 30 -15.21 6.39 -6.02
CA GLN A 30 -15.81 5.07 -6.26
C GLN A 30 -16.37 4.44 -4.97
N TYR A 31 -15.74 4.66 -3.82
CA TYR A 31 -16.14 4.12 -2.52
C TYR A 31 -16.40 5.21 -1.48
N PRO A 32 -17.33 6.15 -1.72
CA PRO A 32 -17.46 7.36 -0.92
C PRO A 32 -17.78 7.06 0.55
N VAL A 33 -18.67 6.11 0.83
CA VAL A 33 -19.05 5.71 2.21
C VAL A 33 -17.85 5.09 2.95
N LEU A 34 -17.03 4.28 2.29
CA LEU A 34 -15.83 3.68 2.90
C LEU A 34 -14.85 4.74 3.41
N PHE A 35 -14.66 5.79 2.62
CA PHE A 35 -13.65 6.80 2.92
C PHE A 35 -14.17 7.98 3.76
N SER A 36 -15.49 8.16 3.86
CA SER A 36 -16.13 9.19 4.70
C SER A 36 -16.55 8.62 6.06
N GLU A 37 -17.19 7.46 6.08
CA GLU A 37 -17.84 6.88 7.26
C GLU A 37 -17.18 5.57 7.74
N GLY A 38 -16.36 4.93 6.89
CA GLY A 38 -15.71 3.68 7.25
C GLY A 38 -14.83 3.81 8.49
N SER A 39 -14.92 2.81 9.37
CA SER A 39 -14.16 2.74 10.61
C SER A 39 -12.67 2.85 10.35
N TYR A 40 -11.93 3.58 11.18
CA TYR A 40 -10.48 3.69 11.08
C TYR A 40 -9.83 2.72 12.07
N LYS A 41 -9.09 1.73 11.58
CA LYS A 41 -8.45 0.72 12.41
C LYS A 41 -6.94 0.73 12.18
N PRO A 42 -6.10 1.08 13.18
CA PRO A 42 -4.66 0.89 13.03
C PRO A 42 -4.34 -0.59 12.83
N LEU A 43 -3.34 -0.88 12.00
CA LEU A 43 -2.87 -2.24 11.76
C LEU A 43 -1.52 -2.45 12.43
N GLU A 44 -1.33 -3.60 13.04
CA GLU A 44 -0.04 -4.03 13.56
C GLU A 44 0.89 -4.35 12.38
N ILE A 45 2.13 -3.90 12.47
CA ILE A 45 3.22 -4.30 11.58
C ILE A 45 4.18 -5.17 12.39
N LYS A 46 4.62 -6.28 11.82
CA LYS A 46 5.64 -7.17 12.42
C LYS A 46 6.85 -7.28 11.52
N GLY A 47 7.99 -7.60 12.11
CA GLY A 47 9.26 -7.85 11.42
C GLY A 47 10.28 -6.75 11.63
N SER A 48 11.43 -6.90 10.96
CA SER A 48 12.65 -6.14 11.20
C SER A 48 12.49 -4.62 11.01
N HIS A 49 11.54 -4.18 10.17
CA HIS A 49 11.32 -2.77 9.86
C HIS A 49 9.92 -2.27 10.28
N ALA A 50 9.32 -2.89 11.30
CA ALA A 50 7.97 -2.53 11.75
C ALA A 50 7.81 -1.05 12.12
N ASP A 51 8.81 -0.46 12.76
CA ASP A 51 8.78 0.96 13.18
C ASP A 51 8.90 1.96 12.01
N GLN A 52 9.26 1.47 10.81
CA GLN A 52 9.44 2.26 9.59
C GLN A 52 8.21 2.20 8.67
N VAL A 53 7.08 1.67 9.14
CA VAL A 53 5.84 1.56 8.37
C VAL A 53 4.65 1.98 9.22
N MET A 54 3.69 2.67 8.60
CA MET A 54 2.35 2.82 9.15
C MET A 54 1.36 2.14 8.23
N ALA A 55 0.42 1.40 8.81
CA ALA A 55 -0.73 0.93 8.08
C ALA A 55 -2.02 1.06 8.90
N PHE A 56 -3.12 1.28 8.20
CA PHE A 56 -4.46 1.30 8.77
C PHE A 56 -5.46 0.74 7.78
N ALA A 57 -6.54 0.17 8.29
CA ALA A 57 -7.68 -0.24 7.51
C ALA A 57 -8.82 0.77 7.60
N ARG A 58 -9.57 0.88 6.50
CA ARG A 58 -10.92 1.42 6.50
C ARG A 58 -11.91 0.32 6.16
N GLU A 59 -13.01 0.25 6.90
CA GLU A 59 -14.03 -0.78 6.70
C GLU A 59 -15.44 -0.23 6.90
N THR A 60 -16.33 -0.54 5.96
CA THR A 60 -17.77 -0.31 6.06
C THR A 60 -18.52 -1.30 5.16
N GLN A 61 -19.65 -1.83 5.62
CA GLN A 61 -20.56 -2.67 4.80
C GLN A 61 -19.84 -3.81 4.02
N GLY A 62 -18.86 -4.46 4.64
CA GLY A 62 -18.09 -5.54 4.02
C GLY A 62 -17.02 -5.10 3.00
N VAL A 63 -16.94 -3.80 2.67
CA VAL A 63 -15.86 -3.24 1.84
C VAL A 63 -14.70 -2.83 2.73
N ARG A 64 -13.48 -3.20 2.31
CA ARG A 64 -12.26 -2.92 3.06
C ARG A 64 -11.20 -2.26 2.20
N ALA A 65 -10.52 -1.28 2.78
CA ALA A 65 -9.30 -0.70 2.25
C ALA A 65 -8.17 -0.86 3.27
N VAL A 66 -6.96 -1.15 2.80
CA VAL A 66 -5.72 -1.11 3.60
C VAL A 66 -4.80 -0.06 3.00
N ILE A 67 -4.36 0.88 3.84
CA ILE A 67 -3.44 1.95 3.46
C ILE A 67 -2.10 1.64 4.10
N VAL A 68 -1.02 1.72 3.33
CA VAL A 68 0.35 1.38 3.75
C VAL A 68 1.32 2.47 3.32
N VAL A 69 2.07 3.01 4.29
CA VAL A 69 2.96 4.14 4.08
C VAL A 69 4.27 3.92 4.84
N PRO A 70 5.42 3.84 4.14
CA PRO A 70 6.74 3.92 4.76
C PRO A 70 6.94 5.25 5.50
N ARG A 71 7.64 5.21 6.63
CA ARG A 71 8.09 6.38 7.39
C ARG A 71 9.54 6.20 7.80
N ILE A 72 10.33 7.27 7.77
CA ILE A 72 11.74 7.24 8.23
C ILE A 72 12.53 6.11 7.54
N SER A 73 12.31 5.92 6.24
CA SER A 73 12.81 4.77 5.47
C SER A 73 13.99 5.12 4.55
N SER A 74 14.72 6.19 4.87
CA SER A 74 15.89 6.62 4.07
C SER A 74 17.00 5.57 4.04
N GLU A 75 17.22 4.86 5.15
CA GLU A 75 18.21 3.78 5.21
C GLU A 75 17.82 2.60 4.30
N LEU A 76 16.53 2.27 4.24
CA LEU A 76 16.00 1.22 3.37
C LEU A 76 16.07 1.56 1.88
N LEU A 77 16.05 2.86 1.53
CA LEU A 77 16.29 3.31 0.17
C LEU A 77 17.73 3.08 -0.27
N GLY A 78 18.70 3.19 0.65
CA GLY A 78 20.12 2.97 0.37
C GLY A 78 20.61 3.84 -0.79
N THR A 79 21.09 3.21 -1.85
CA THR A 79 21.65 3.87 -3.06
C THR A 79 20.66 3.96 -4.22
N ALA A 80 19.37 3.69 -3.98
CA ALA A 80 18.32 3.78 -5.00
C ALA A 80 18.27 5.19 -5.62
N GLN A 81 18.11 5.23 -6.94
CA GLN A 81 18.02 6.48 -7.72
C GLN A 81 16.57 6.96 -7.91
N THR A 82 15.61 6.11 -7.56
CA THR A 82 14.17 6.39 -7.57
C THR A 82 13.63 6.35 -6.14
N PRO A 83 12.47 6.95 -5.86
CA PRO A 83 11.87 6.91 -4.53
C PRO A 83 11.23 5.55 -4.20
N LEU A 84 11.79 4.43 -4.67
CA LEU A 84 11.28 3.08 -4.46
C LEU A 84 12.29 2.27 -3.63
N ILE A 85 11.84 1.78 -2.48
CA ILE A 85 12.60 0.81 -1.67
C ILE A 85 12.57 -0.52 -2.39
N ASN A 86 13.74 -1.15 -2.58
CA ASN A 86 13.79 -2.48 -3.18
C ASN A 86 12.97 -3.46 -2.31
N ALA A 87 12.11 -4.27 -2.94
CA ALA A 87 11.24 -5.21 -2.24
C ALA A 87 11.99 -6.11 -1.24
N ALA A 88 13.21 -6.54 -1.57
CA ALA A 88 14.03 -7.39 -0.70
C ALA A 88 14.49 -6.67 0.58
N ASN A 89 14.61 -5.35 0.57
CA ASN A 89 15.02 -4.56 1.73
C ASN A 89 13.95 -4.54 2.83
N TRP A 90 12.71 -4.95 2.54
CA TRP A 90 11.67 -5.09 3.57
C TRP A 90 11.86 -6.33 4.46
N GLY A 91 12.69 -7.30 4.04
CA GLY A 91 12.96 -8.51 4.83
C GLY A 91 11.68 -9.25 5.22
N ASP A 92 11.53 -9.53 6.51
CA ASP A 92 10.36 -10.21 7.09
C ASP A 92 9.23 -9.25 7.49
N THR A 93 9.25 -8.00 7.03
CA THR A 93 8.27 -6.99 7.44
C THR A 93 6.91 -7.26 6.80
N ARG A 94 5.84 -7.32 7.60
CA ARG A 94 4.48 -7.66 7.16
C ARG A 94 3.39 -6.93 7.95
N ILE A 95 2.27 -6.69 7.28
CA ILE A 95 1.05 -6.10 7.84
C ILE A 95 0.17 -7.23 8.37
N MET A 96 -0.32 -7.10 9.59
CA MET A 96 -1.28 -8.03 10.17
C MET A 96 -2.72 -7.60 9.85
N LEU A 97 -3.53 -8.52 9.33
CA LEU A 97 -4.94 -8.31 8.97
C LEU A 97 -5.87 -9.23 9.78
N PRO A 98 -6.02 -9.03 11.11
CA PRO A 98 -6.73 -9.96 11.99
C PRO A 98 -8.22 -10.13 11.68
N PHE A 99 -8.80 -9.22 10.89
CA PHE A 99 -10.21 -9.23 10.46
C PHE A 99 -10.45 -9.93 9.11
N ALA A 100 -9.40 -10.30 8.38
CA ALA A 100 -9.54 -10.90 7.08
C ALA A 100 -9.82 -12.41 7.21
N ASP A 101 -10.77 -12.90 6.41
CA ASP A 101 -10.93 -14.34 6.19
C ASP A 101 -9.70 -14.87 5.45
N SER A 102 -9.39 -16.16 5.60
CA SER A 102 -8.22 -16.77 4.95
C SER A 102 -8.28 -16.60 3.43
N ASP A 103 -7.17 -16.16 2.84
CA ASP A 103 -6.91 -16.00 1.41
C ASP A 103 -7.89 -15.09 0.66
N SER A 104 -7.58 -13.78 0.65
CA SER A 104 -8.28 -12.80 -0.20
C SER A 104 -7.30 -12.01 -1.04
N ASP A 105 -7.73 -11.67 -2.24
CA ASP A 105 -6.97 -10.84 -3.17
C ASP A 105 -7.19 -9.36 -2.84
N TRP A 106 -6.12 -8.60 -2.95
CA TRP A 106 -6.12 -7.17 -2.69
C TRP A 106 -5.58 -6.42 -3.90
N LYS A 107 -6.38 -5.49 -4.43
CA LYS A 107 -6.00 -4.69 -5.60
C LYS A 107 -5.41 -3.35 -5.17
N GLY A 108 -4.18 -3.07 -5.59
CA GLY A 108 -3.46 -1.83 -5.33
C GLY A 108 -3.69 -0.71 -6.35
N LEU A 109 -3.15 0.48 -6.02
CA LEU A 109 -3.33 1.72 -6.79
C LEU A 109 -2.84 1.65 -8.25
N PHE A 110 -1.76 0.90 -8.48
CA PHE A 110 -1.13 0.74 -9.79
C PHE A 110 -1.46 -0.60 -10.44
N SER A 111 -2.62 -1.17 -10.07
CA SER A 111 -3.16 -2.44 -10.58
C SER A 111 -2.37 -3.67 -10.17
N ASP A 112 -1.55 -3.57 -9.13
CA ASP A 112 -0.91 -4.72 -8.50
C ASP A 112 -1.96 -5.56 -7.77
N VAL A 113 -1.88 -6.88 -7.86
CA VAL A 113 -2.64 -7.81 -7.01
C VAL A 113 -1.69 -8.31 -5.94
N VAL A 114 -2.07 -8.09 -4.69
CA VAL A 114 -1.34 -8.55 -3.52
C VAL A 114 -2.14 -9.69 -2.91
N VAL A 115 -1.52 -10.86 -2.88
CA VAL A 115 -2.11 -12.03 -2.23
C VAL A 115 -1.82 -11.95 -0.74
N MET A 116 -2.87 -11.98 0.07
CA MET A 116 -2.74 -12.15 1.51
C MET A 116 -2.67 -13.64 1.84
N THR A 117 -1.73 -14.03 2.68
CA THR A 117 -1.58 -15.41 3.16
C THR A 117 -1.53 -15.41 4.68
N ASP A 118 -2.27 -16.31 5.32
CA ASP A 118 -2.34 -16.42 6.79
C ASP A 118 -2.64 -15.08 7.49
N ARG A 119 -3.54 -14.27 6.89
CA ARG A 119 -3.90 -12.92 7.38
C ARG A 119 -2.72 -11.94 7.45
N GLU A 120 -1.67 -12.19 6.68
CA GLU A 120 -0.52 -11.31 6.57
C GLU A 120 -0.35 -10.81 5.13
N ILE A 121 0.08 -9.57 4.99
CA ILE A 121 0.56 -9.02 3.73
C ILE A 121 2.04 -8.64 3.89
N PRO A 122 2.96 -9.34 3.19
CA PRO A 122 4.36 -8.94 3.15
C PRO A 122 4.54 -7.55 2.53
N LEU A 123 5.38 -6.70 3.12
CA LEU A 123 5.68 -5.37 2.57
C LEU A 123 6.42 -5.46 1.22
N SER A 124 7.21 -6.51 1.04
CA SER A 124 7.87 -6.83 -0.23
C SER A 124 6.88 -7.01 -1.39
N ALA A 125 5.67 -7.51 -1.10
CA ALA A 125 4.59 -7.61 -2.09
C ALA A 125 3.75 -6.32 -2.15
N ALA A 126 3.38 -5.75 -1.01
CA ALA A 126 2.53 -4.56 -0.96
C ALA A 126 3.15 -3.31 -1.60
N LEU A 127 4.48 -3.18 -1.53
CA LEU A 127 5.22 -2.00 -2.00
C LEU A 127 6.24 -2.34 -3.10
N GLU A 128 6.08 -3.47 -3.79
CA GLU A 128 7.01 -3.90 -4.85
C GLU A 128 7.12 -2.84 -5.98
N ARG A 129 5.99 -2.22 -6.31
CA ARG A 129 5.84 -1.42 -7.54
C ARG A 129 5.72 0.08 -7.29
N PHE A 130 5.43 0.48 -6.06
CA PHE A 130 5.26 1.89 -5.70
C PHE A 130 5.55 2.13 -4.22
N SER A 131 5.99 3.35 -3.90
CA SER A 131 6.50 3.72 -2.57
C SER A 131 5.43 3.71 -1.46
N VAL A 132 4.16 3.78 -1.83
CA VAL A 132 2.99 3.74 -0.94
C VAL A 132 1.89 2.94 -1.62
N ASN A 133 0.96 2.38 -0.86
CA ASN A 133 -0.17 1.68 -1.47
C ASN A 133 -1.50 1.93 -0.74
N LEU A 134 -2.57 1.82 -1.52
CA LEU A 134 -3.94 1.73 -1.05
C LEU A 134 -4.52 0.50 -1.75
N LEU A 135 -4.77 -0.52 -0.95
CA LEU A 135 -5.28 -1.81 -1.36
C LEU A 135 -6.78 -1.86 -1.10
N ILE A 136 -7.59 -2.27 -2.08
CA ILE A 136 -9.01 -2.59 -1.90
C ILE A 136 -9.17 -4.11 -1.94
N GLN A 137 -9.87 -4.67 -0.97
CA GLN A 137 -10.18 -6.11 -0.96
C GLN A 137 -11.10 -6.43 -2.15
N THR A 138 -10.74 -7.42 -2.96
CA THR A 138 -11.61 -7.95 -4.00
C THR A 138 -12.34 -9.19 -3.48
N THR A 139 -13.65 -9.27 -3.74
CA THR A 139 -14.45 -10.49 -3.56
C THR A 139 -14.00 -11.61 -4.47
#